data_AF-A0A529T119-F1
#
_entry.id   AF-A0A529T119-F1
#
_cell.length_a   1.000
_cell.length_b   1.000
_cell.length_c   1.000
_cell.angle_alpha   90.00
_cell.angle_beta   90.00
_cell.angle_gamma   90.00
#
_symmetry.space_group_name_H-M   'P 1'
#
loop_
_entity.id
_entity.type
_entity.pdbx_description
1 polymer ?
#
loop_
_entity_poly.entity_id
_entity_poly.type
_entity_poly.pdbx_seq_one_letter_code
_entity_poly.pdbx_strand_id
1 'polypeptide(L)' 'MRQTGILPDQDIAALFKANALKSPRALDTNQIQPASLDLSLGDKAYR' A
#
# COMPACT_ATOMS: atom_id res chain seq x y z
N MET A 1 8.99 -15.71 10.96
CA MET A 1 8.06 -14.98 10.07
C MET A 1 6.82 -15.84 9.88
N ARG A 2 5.62 -15.25 9.90
CA ARG A 2 4.39 -16.00 9.58
C ARG A 2 4.44 -16.39 8.09
N GLN A 3 4.14 -17.65 7.78
CA GLN A 3 4.14 -18.14 6.39
C GLN A 3 2.84 -17.83 5.64
N THR A 4 1.74 -17.62 6.37
CA THR A 4 0.41 -17.38 5.82
C THR A 4 -0.34 -16.32 6.63
N GLY A 5 -1.34 -15.69 6.00
CA GLY A 5 -2.17 -14.64 6.60
C GLY A 5 -2.18 -13.34 5.77
N ILE A 6 -2.91 -12.34 6.26
CA ILE A 6 -2.94 -10.99 5.68
C ILE A 6 -1.78 -10.17 6.25
N LEU A 7 -1.17 -9.33 5.40
CA LEU A 7 -0.07 -8.46 5.80
C LEU A 7 -0.56 -7.35 6.74
N PRO A 8 0.08 -7.15 7.91
CA PRO A 8 -0.17 -5.99 8.74
C PRO A 8 0.47 -4.71 8.14
N ASP A 9 0.03 -3.56 8.63
CA ASP A 9 0.52 -2.22 8.26
C ASP A 9 2.05 -2.09 8.15
N GLN A 10 2.81 -2.59 9.12
CA GLN A 10 4.27 -2.57 9.15
C GLN A 10 4.90 -3.29 7.95
N ASP A 11 4.30 -4.40 7.52
CA ASP A 11 4.80 -5.22 6.41
C ASP A 11 4.38 -4.59 5.08
N ILE A 12 3.19 -4.00 5.01
CA ILE A 12 2.78 -3.15 3.86
C ILE A 12 3.75 -1.98 3.70
N ALA A 13 4.10 -1.28 4.78
CA ALA A 13 5.08 -0.19 4.76
C ALA A 13 6.48 -0.67 4.34
N ALA A 14 6.88 -1.88 4.74
CA ALA A 14 8.14 -2.48 4.32
C ALA A 14 8.19 -2.74 2.80
N LEU A 15 7.06 -3.11 2.18
CA LEU A 15 6.99 -3.29 0.71
C LEU A 15 7.29 -1.99 -0.04
N PHE A 16 6.81 -0.84 0.46
CA PHE A 16 7.15 0.47 -0.12
C PHE A 16 8.63 0.82 0.06
N LYS A 17 9.18 0.59 1.25
CA LYS A 17 10.62 0.80 1.52
C LYS A 17 11.50 -0.07 0.62
N ALA A 18 11.07 -1.29 0.34
CA ALA A 18 11.76 -2.24 -0.54
C ALA A 18 11.50 -2.01 -2.03
N ASN A 19 10.71 -1.00 -2.43
CA ASN A 19 10.25 -0.77 -3.80
C ASN A 19 9.50 -1.97 -4.43
N ALA A 20 8.99 -2.90 -3.61
CA ALA A 20 8.16 -4.02 -4.06
C ALA A 20 6.72 -3.57 -4.35
N LEU A 21 6.24 -2.55 -3.64
CA LEU A 21 4.99 -1.85 -3.92
C LEU A 21 5.29 -0.38 -4.22
N LYS A 22 4.68 0.17 -5.27
CA LYS A 22 4.98 1.49 -5.81
C LYS A 22 3.71 2.30 -6.03
N SER A 23 3.84 3.61 -5.87
CA SER A 23 2.79 4.59 -6.15
C SER A 23 3.41 5.74 -6.94
N PRO A 24 2.68 6.36 -7.88
CA PRO A 24 3.15 7.53 -8.63
C PRO A 24 3.36 8.77 -7.74
N ARG A 25 2.80 8.78 -6.52
CA ARG A 25 2.97 9.85 -5.53
C ARG A 25 3.24 9.28 -4.14
N ALA A 26 3.78 10.12 -3.26
CA ALA A 26 3.91 9.78 -1.83
C ALA A 26 2.55 9.39 -1.25
N LEU A 27 2.55 8.40 -0.36
CA LEU A 27 1.33 7.96 0.31
C LEU A 27 0.84 9.02 1.30
N ASP A 28 -0.47 9.12 1.44
CA ASP A 28 -1.08 9.88 2.54
C ASP A 28 -0.85 9.15 3.87
N THR A 29 -0.75 9.90 4.97
CA THR A 29 -0.37 9.36 6.29
C THR A 29 -1.37 8.33 6.85
N ASN A 30 -2.60 8.32 6.33
CA ASN A 30 -3.67 7.42 6.69
C ASN A 30 -4.00 6.40 5.58
N GLN A 31 -3.17 6.28 4.54
CA GLN A 31 -3.45 5.37 3.43
C GLN A 31 -3.14 3.90 3.78
N ILE A 32 -2.14 3.68 4.63
CA ILE A 32 -1.85 2.35 5.22
C ILE A 32 -2.74 2.18 6.46
N GLN A 33 -3.53 1.12 6.45
CA GLN A 33 -4.44 0.72 7.52
C GLN A 33 -3.93 -0.57 8.17
N PRO A 34 -4.45 -0.98 9.36
CA PRO A 34 -3.88 -2.08 10.15
C PRO A 34 -3.62 -3.40 9.39
N ALA A 35 -4.41 -3.68 8.35
CA ALA A 35 -4.22 -4.86 7.49
C ALA A 35 -4.71 -4.61 6.05
N SER A 36 -4.67 -3.36 5.58
CA SER A 36 -5.12 -2.99 4.23
C SER A 36 -4.43 -1.71 3.74
N LEU A 37 -4.60 -1.43 2.45
CA LEU A 37 -4.09 -0.23 1.80
C LEU A 37 -5.19 0.39 0.96
N ASP A 38 -5.48 1.67 1.19
CA ASP A 38 -6.41 2.42 0.36
C ASP A 38 -5.73 2.79 -0.97
N LEU A 39 -6.42 2.57 -2.09
CA LEU A 39 -5.90 2.91 -3.41
C LEU A 39 -6.46 4.26 -3.87
N SER A 40 -5.60 5.05 -4.49
CA SER A 40 -5.96 6.34 -5.08
C SER A 40 -6.11 6.22 -6.59
N LEU A 41 -7.11 6.90 -7.14
CA LEU A 41 -7.29 7.00 -8.60
C LEU A 41 -6.14 7.77 -9.24
N GLY A 42 -5.82 7.38 -10.48
CA GLY A 42 -4.96 8.14 -11.38
C GLY A 42 -5.74 9.18 -12.17
N ASP A 43 -5.05 9.89 -13.06
CA ASP A 43 -5.58 11.11 -13.70
C ASP A 43 -6.63 10.87 -14.81
N LYS A 44 -6.84 9.61 -15.21
CA LYS A 44 -7.73 9.26 -16.33
C LYS A 44 -8.76 8.23 -15.90
N ALA A 45 -10.03 8.55 -16.12
CA ALA A 45 -11.14 7.62 -16.06
C ALA A 45 -11.79 7.56 -17.44
N TYR A 46 -11.97 6.35 -17.97
CA TYR A 46 -12.67 6.12 -19.23
C TYR A 46 -14.13 5.78 -18.92
N ARG A 47 -15.05 6.43 -19.64
CA ARG A 47 -16.49 6.24 -19.50
C ARG A 47 -16.96 5.00 -20.25
#